data_AF-A0A5C3L878-F1
#
_entry.id   AF-A0A5C3L878-F1
#
_cell.length_a   1.000
_cell.length_b   1.000
_cell.length_c   1.000
_cell.angle_alpha   90.00
_cell.angle_beta   90.00
_cell.angle_gamma   90.00
#
_symmetry.space_group_name_H-M   'P 1'
#
loop_
_entity.id
_entity.type
_entity.pdbx_description
1 polymer ?
#
loop_
_entity_poly.entity_id
_entity_poly.type
_entity_poly.pdbx_seq_one_letter_code
_entity_poly.pdbx_strand_id
1 'polypeptide(L)'
;MGQPYDQEYLAAPLPDADTQDIRGNATRQAKEWAVKWHRLLRRLGHGYAWDVASRIAVKEVWFQGHQDTSMKKEVRMVSQLNVAQDMCDVDGNLDKGCMSMLIDESSAIALILHNAIEGSPNIIAVSQSINFSFHASAALGTKLRIVSRSVTTGGTIDTTRSEIWDDGNHRLVASGVQNQASRSKW
;
A
#
# COMPACT_ATOMS: atom_id res chain seq x y z
N MET A 1 -10.34 -7.36 -13.80
CA MET A 1 -9.85 -7.03 -15.16
C MET A 1 -9.69 -5.53 -15.23
N GLY A 2 -8.45 -5.04 -15.40
CA GLY A 2 -8.21 -3.61 -15.63
C GLY A 2 -8.71 -3.21 -17.01
N GLN A 3 -9.21 -1.98 -17.15
CA GLN A 3 -9.57 -1.47 -18.46
C GLN A 3 -8.30 -1.21 -19.29
N PRO A 4 -8.38 -1.21 -20.64
CA PRO A 4 -7.20 -0.98 -21.50
C PRO A 4 -6.40 0.27 -21.13
N TYR A 5 -7.10 1.33 -20.68
CA TYR A 5 -6.52 2.59 -20.23
C TYR A 5 -5.61 2.44 -18.97
N ASP A 6 -5.90 1.48 -18.09
CA ASP A 6 -5.09 1.26 -16.89
C ASP A 6 -3.68 0.78 -17.25
N GLN A 7 -3.55 -0.04 -18.29
CA GLN A 7 -2.26 -0.55 -18.75
C GLN A 7 -1.41 0.54 -19.41
N GLU A 8 -2.03 1.42 -20.19
CA GLU A 8 -1.35 2.57 -20.80
C GLU A 8 -0.81 3.52 -19.72
N TYR A 9 -1.63 3.83 -18.70
CA TYR A 9 -1.21 4.65 -17.56
C TYR A 9 -0.05 4.00 -16.78
N LEU A 10 -0.12 2.69 -16.53
CA LEU A 10 0.95 1.93 -15.88
C LEU A 10 2.26 1.91 -16.67
N ALA A 11 2.20 2.00 -17.99
CA ALA A 11 3.36 2.04 -18.87
C ALA A 11 3.99 3.45 -19.01
N ALA A 12 3.18 4.51 -19.02
CA ALA A 12 3.65 5.88 -19.26
C ALA A 12 4.46 6.45 -18.07
N PRO A 13 5.67 6.99 -18.24
CA PRO A 13 6.49 7.45 -17.12
C PRO A 13 5.81 8.58 -16.32
N LEU A 14 6.01 8.60 -15.00
CA LEU A 14 5.61 9.75 -14.18
C LEU A 14 6.65 10.87 -14.24
N PRO A 15 6.23 12.14 -14.04
CA PRO A 15 7.17 13.24 -13.82
C PRO A 15 8.16 12.95 -12.69
N ASP A 16 9.39 13.43 -12.81
CA ASP A 16 10.45 13.21 -11.79
C ASP A 16 10.01 13.68 -10.41
N ALA A 17 9.30 14.81 -10.34
CA ALA A 17 8.77 15.37 -9.10
C ALA A 17 7.87 14.40 -8.31
N ASP A 18 7.20 13.44 -8.98
CA ASP A 18 6.34 12.46 -8.33
C ASP A 18 7.12 11.33 -7.64
N THR A 19 8.40 11.14 -7.98
CA THR A 19 9.20 9.98 -7.51
C THR A 19 10.57 10.30 -6.96
N GLN A 20 11.09 11.51 -7.19
CA GLN A 20 12.45 11.93 -6.79
C GLN A 20 12.72 11.79 -5.29
N ASP A 21 11.70 12.03 -4.45
CA ASP A 21 11.81 11.98 -2.99
C ASP A 21 11.48 10.61 -2.40
N ILE A 22 11.14 9.62 -3.24
CA ILE A 22 10.86 8.25 -2.80
C ILE A 22 12.19 7.53 -2.57
N ARG A 23 12.48 7.26 -1.29
CA ARG A 23 13.69 6.56 -0.86
C ARG A 23 13.61 5.05 -1.13
N GLY A 24 14.73 4.37 -0.89
CA GLY A 24 14.84 2.92 -1.01
C GLY A 24 15.49 2.47 -2.32
N ASN A 25 15.83 1.18 -2.35
CA ASN A 25 16.66 0.55 -3.39
C ASN A 25 15.86 -0.02 -4.57
N ALA A 26 14.52 0.08 -4.56
CA ALA A 26 13.71 -0.35 -5.69
C ALA A 26 13.98 0.51 -6.93
N THR A 27 13.77 -0.08 -8.12
CA THR A 27 13.95 0.63 -9.39
C THR A 27 13.00 1.82 -9.48
N ARG A 28 13.34 2.81 -10.31
CA ARG A 28 12.45 3.95 -10.60
C ARG A 28 11.07 3.48 -11.06
N GLN A 29 11.02 2.49 -11.94
CA GLN A 29 9.77 1.92 -12.43
C GLN A 29 8.90 1.34 -11.31
N ALA A 30 9.49 0.62 -10.34
CA ALA A 30 8.75 0.11 -9.20
C ALA A 30 8.21 1.23 -8.29
N LYS A 31 8.98 2.31 -8.09
CA LYS A 31 8.53 3.51 -7.37
C LYS A 31 7.37 4.18 -8.08
N GLU A 32 7.42 4.28 -9.41
CA GLU A 32 6.31 4.80 -10.22
C GLU A 32 5.06 3.93 -10.09
N TRP A 33 5.20 2.60 -10.18
CA TRP A 33 4.07 1.69 -9.99
C TRP A 33 3.40 1.86 -8.63
N ALA A 34 4.16 2.08 -7.56
CA ALA A 34 3.61 2.30 -6.23
C ALA A 34 2.67 3.52 -6.21
N VAL A 35 3.12 4.63 -6.81
CA VAL A 35 2.32 5.86 -6.93
C VAL A 35 1.11 5.66 -7.84
N LYS A 36 1.31 5.02 -9.00
CA LYS A 36 0.24 4.81 -9.98
C LYS A 36 -0.87 3.92 -9.45
N TRP A 37 -0.55 2.88 -8.69
CA TRP A 37 -1.58 2.00 -8.14
C TRP A 37 -2.45 2.67 -7.08
N HIS A 38 -1.89 3.54 -6.24
CA HIS A 38 -2.70 4.40 -5.37
C HIS A 38 -3.68 5.27 -6.19
N ARG A 39 -3.20 5.87 -7.29
CA ARG A 39 -4.03 6.70 -8.19
C ARG A 39 -5.12 5.87 -8.93
N LEU A 40 -4.80 4.64 -9.33
CA LEU A 40 -5.70 3.76 -10.10
C LEU A 40 -6.77 3.10 -9.23
N LEU A 41 -6.45 2.65 -8.01
CA LEU A 41 -7.41 1.99 -7.12
C LEU A 41 -8.62 2.87 -6.78
N ARG A 42 -8.51 4.17 -7.02
CA ARG A 42 -9.57 5.16 -6.79
C ARG A 42 -9.94 5.93 -8.06
N ARG A 43 -9.78 5.26 -9.22
CA ARG A 43 -10.15 5.71 -10.58
C ARG A 43 -9.89 7.20 -10.83
N LEU A 44 -8.65 7.66 -10.63
CA LEU A 44 -8.18 8.98 -11.09
C LEU A 44 -9.14 10.16 -10.76
N GLY A 45 -9.86 10.12 -9.64
CA GLY A 45 -10.81 11.18 -9.27
C GLY A 45 -12.15 10.71 -8.73
N HIS A 46 -12.48 9.41 -8.77
CA HIS A 46 -13.84 8.94 -8.50
C HIS A 46 -13.86 7.60 -7.74
N GLY A 47 -14.66 7.51 -6.67
CA GLY A 47 -14.92 6.26 -5.96
C GLY A 47 -14.93 6.39 -4.44
N TYR A 48 -15.16 5.27 -3.76
CA TYR A 48 -15.15 5.23 -2.30
C TYR A 48 -13.79 5.66 -1.74
N ALA A 49 -13.81 6.56 -0.77
CA ALA A 49 -12.63 7.09 -0.07
C ALA A 49 -11.57 7.76 -0.96
N TRP A 50 -11.96 8.28 -2.13
CA TRP A 50 -11.06 9.04 -3.03
C TRP A 50 -10.28 10.14 -2.29
N ASP A 51 -11.00 10.99 -1.54
CA ASP A 51 -10.39 12.14 -0.86
C ASP A 51 -9.30 11.70 0.13
N VAL A 52 -9.53 10.60 0.85
CA VAL A 52 -8.55 10.02 1.78
C VAL A 52 -7.34 9.46 1.03
N ALA A 53 -7.58 8.62 0.03
CA ALA A 53 -6.52 7.94 -0.71
C ALA A 53 -5.65 8.90 -1.52
N SER A 54 -6.22 9.99 -2.05
CA SER A 54 -5.49 11.02 -2.79
C SER A 54 -4.41 11.72 -1.96
N ARG A 55 -4.51 11.67 -0.62
CA ARG A 55 -3.55 12.25 0.32
C ARG A 55 -2.44 11.28 0.71
N ILE A 56 -2.50 10.01 0.29
CA ILE A 56 -1.47 9.02 0.57
C ILE A 56 -0.25 9.32 -0.30
N ALA A 57 0.89 9.58 0.34
CA ALA A 57 2.17 9.78 -0.32
C ALA A 57 3.10 8.59 -0.08
N VAL A 58 3.53 7.92 -1.14
CA VAL A 58 4.61 6.92 -1.06
C VAL A 58 5.91 7.63 -0.71
N LYS A 59 6.65 7.13 0.29
CA LYS A 59 7.90 7.70 0.78
C LYS A 59 9.09 6.76 0.65
N GLU A 60 8.85 5.46 0.71
CA GLU A 60 9.92 4.48 0.56
C GLU A 60 9.43 3.24 -0.18
N VAL A 61 10.26 2.70 -1.07
CA VAL A 61 10.06 1.39 -1.68
C VAL A 61 11.39 0.64 -1.66
N TRP A 62 11.42 -0.47 -0.93
CA TRP A 62 12.56 -1.34 -0.81
C TRP A 62 12.23 -2.70 -1.39
N PHE A 63 13.18 -3.27 -2.13
CA PHE A 63 13.17 -4.66 -2.55
C PHE A 63 14.45 -5.32 -2.03
N GLN A 64 14.31 -6.16 -1.01
CA GLN A 64 15.42 -6.63 -0.20
C GLN A 64 15.30 -8.13 0.13
N GLY A 65 16.36 -8.72 0.68
CA GLY A 65 16.28 -10.09 1.20
C GLY A 65 15.32 -10.16 2.39
N HIS A 66 14.56 -11.26 2.47
CA HIS A 66 13.69 -11.51 3.63
C HIS A 66 14.55 -11.65 4.89
N GLN A 67 14.07 -11.13 6.02
CA GLN A 67 14.86 -11.08 7.27
C GLN A 67 15.27 -12.47 7.75
N ASP A 68 14.37 -13.45 7.65
CA ASP A 68 14.62 -14.82 8.09
C ASP A 68 15.32 -15.71 7.04
N THR A 69 15.40 -15.28 5.77
CA THR A 69 16.03 -16.09 4.71
C THR A 69 16.48 -15.26 3.52
N SER A 70 17.74 -15.41 3.12
CA SER A 70 18.29 -14.76 1.93
C SER A 70 17.74 -15.30 0.61
N MET A 71 17.10 -16.48 0.63
CA MET A 71 16.52 -17.12 -0.55
C MET A 71 15.20 -16.49 -0.99
N LYS A 72 14.54 -15.73 -0.12
CA LYS A 72 13.32 -15.00 -0.44
C LYS A 72 13.60 -13.51 -0.46
N LYS A 73 12.83 -12.81 -1.29
CA LYS A 73 12.79 -11.34 -1.30
C LYS A 73 11.58 -10.85 -0.54
N GLU A 74 11.62 -9.59 -0.14
CA GLU A 74 10.48 -8.86 0.37
C GLU A 74 10.43 -7.46 -0.27
N VAL A 75 9.23 -7.00 -0.55
CA VAL A 75 8.95 -5.58 -0.73
C VAL A 75 8.57 -4.99 0.61
N ARG A 76 9.24 -3.89 0.99
CA ARG A 76 8.81 -3.00 2.06
C ARG A 76 8.45 -1.66 1.46
N MET A 77 7.17 -1.30 1.54
CA MET A 77 6.65 -0.01 1.12
C MET A 77 6.28 0.82 2.35
N VAL A 78 6.64 2.11 2.32
CA VAL A 78 6.23 3.08 3.33
C VAL A 78 5.45 4.21 2.68
N SER A 79 4.24 4.45 3.19
CA SER A 79 3.39 5.57 2.79
C SER A 79 3.08 6.47 3.99
N GLN A 80 2.77 7.73 3.74
CA GLN A 80 2.46 8.72 4.76
C GLN A 80 1.25 9.56 4.38
N LEU A 81 0.49 9.98 5.40
CA LEU A 81 -0.56 11.00 5.30
C LEU A 81 -0.84 11.58 6.69
N ASN A 82 -1.52 12.73 6.75
CA ASN A 82 -2.03 13.27 8.00
C ASN A 82 -3.50 12.88 8.17
N VAL A 83 -3.92 12.56 9.40
CA VAL A 83 -5.33 12.36 9.73
C VAL A 83 -6.08 13.66 9.46
N ALA A 84 -7.13 13.58 8.65
CA ALA A 84 -8.00 14.69 8.30
C ALA A 84 -9.43 14.44 8.82
N GLN A 85 -10.27 15.48 8.85
CA GLN A 85 -11.59 15.45 9.49
C GLN A 85 -12.54 14.40 8.92
N ASP A 86 -12.49 14.18 7.61
CA ASP A 86 -13.26 13.18 6.86
C ASP A 86 -12.79 11.73 7.11
N MET A 87 -11.69 11.56 7.83
CA MET A 87 -11.16 10.25 8.25
C MET A 87 -11.53 9.92 9.69
N CYS A 88 -12.13 10.87 10.43
CA CYS A 88 -12.37 10.72 11.86
C CYS A 88 -13.73 10.10 12.18
N ASP A 89 -13.78 9.39 13.31
CA ASP A 89 -15.00 9.02 14.00
C ASP A 89 -15.59 10.20 14.79
N VAL A 90 -16.67 9.93 15.53
CA VAL A 90 -17.39 10.94 16.33
C VAL A 90 -16.55 11.54 17.46
N ASP A 91 -15.48 10.85 17.89
CA ASP A 91 -14.58 11.31 18.95
C ASP A 91 -13.38 12.10 18.40
N GLY A 92 -13.36 12.37 17.08
CA GLY A 92 -12.28 13.08 16.42
C GLY A 92 -11.00 12.26 16.25
N ASN A 93 -11.07 10.94 16.42
CA ASN A 93 -9.97 10.02 16.17
C ASN A 93 -10.12 9.37 14.81
N LEU A 94 -9.02 8.92 14.20
CA LEU A 94 -9.04 8.15 12.97
C LEU A 94 -10.01 6.96 13.09
N ASP A 95 -10.98 6.90 12.19
CA ASP A 95 -11.99 5.84 12.17
C ASP A 95 -11.35 4.48 11.85
N LYS A 96 -11.87 3.42 12.48
CA LYS A 96 -11.35 2.05 12.32
C LYS A 96 -11.59 1.51 10.91
N GLY A 97 -12.68 1.92 10.25
CA GLY A 97 -12.93 1.65 8.84
C GLY A 97 -11.90 2.34 7.94
N CYS A 98 -11.58 3.61 8.24
CA CYS A 98 -10.51 4.33 7.55
C CYS A 98 -9.14 3.64 7.74
N MET A 99 -8.78 3.22 8.96
CA MET A 99 -7.56 2.44 9.21
C MET A 99 -7.53 1.15 8.38
N SER A 100 -8.66 0.44 8.32
CA SER A 100 -8.78 -0.81 7.59
C SER A 100 -8.59 -0.61 6.08
N MET A 101 -9.15 0.46 5.53
CA MET A 101 -8.99 0.86 4.12
C MET A 101 -7.52 1.20 3.79
N LEU A 102 -6.86 1.98 4.66
CA LEU A 102 -5.45 2.33 4.50
C LEU A 102 -4.54 1.09 4.49
N ILE A 103 -4.82 0.12 5.39
CA ILE A 103 -4.12 -1.16 5.41
C ILE A 103 -4.41 -1.94 4.12
N ASP A 104 -5.66 -2.22 3.77
CA ASP A 104 -6.06 -3.00 2.59
C ASP A 104 -5.38 -2.50 1.31
N GLU A 105 -5.44 -1.20 1.07
CA GLU A 105 -4.85 -0.58 -0.10
C GLU A 105 -3.32 -0.70 -0.10
N SER A 106 -2.67 -0.33 1.00
CA SER A 106 -1.20 -0.33 1.08
C SER A 106 -0.63 -1.74 0.99
N SER A 107 -1.28 -2.75 1.59
CA SER A 107 -0.82 -4.13 1.46
C SER A 107 -1.07 -4.71 0.08
N ALA A 108 -2.20 -4.39 -0.57
CA ALA A 108 -2.47 -4.83 -1.93
C ALA A 108 -1.42 -4.30 -2.91
N ILE A 109 -1.02 -3.03 -2.75
CA ILE A 109 0.01 -2.38 -3.57
C ILE A 109 1.39 -2.99 -3.30
N ALA A 110 1.75 -3.27 -2.05
CA ALA A 110 3.01 -3.92 -1.75
C ALA A 110 3.13 -5.33 -2.40
N LEU A 111 2.02 -6.10 -2.42
CA LEU A 111 1.99 -7.42 -3.08
C LEU A 111 2.15 -7.34 -4.58
N ILE A 112 1.42 -6.44 -5.24
CA ILE A 112 1.53 -6.32 -6.69
C ILE A 112 2.92 -5.82 -7.09
N LEU A 113 3.51 -4.89 -6.33
CA LEU A 113 4.88 -4.45 -6.56
C LEU A 113 5.86 -5.61 -6.48
N HIS A 114 5.76 -6.43 -5.42
CA HIS A 114 6.64 -7.59 -5.28
C HIS A 114 6.52 -8.51 -6.49
N ASN A 115 5.30 -8.93 -6.82
CA ASN A 115 5.05 -9.82 -7.94
C ASN A 115 5.55 -9.23 -9.26
N ALA A 116 5.32 -7.94 -9.52
CA ALA A 116 5.77 -7.27 -10.73
C ALA A 116 7.30 -7.18 -10.84
N ILE A 117 8.00 -6.92 -9.72
CA ILE A 117 9.46 -6.90 -9.67
C ILE A 117 10.05 -8.29 -9.94
N GLU A 118 9.40 -9.36 -9.45
CA GLU A 118 9.77 -10.75 -9.71
C GLU A 118 9.34 -11.25 -11.12
N GLY A 119 8.79 -10.37 -11.97
CA GLY A 119 8.48 -10.65 -13.37
C GLY A 119 7.07 -11.18 -13.64
N SER A 120 6.19 -11.20 -12.64
CA SER A 120 4.76 -11.45 -12.86
C SER A 120 4.07 -10.24 -13.51
N PRO A 121 2.92 -10.42 -14.18
CA PRO A 121 2.16 -9.29 -14.71
C PRO A 121 1.81 -8.25 -13.63
N ASN A 122 1.97 -6.97 -13.95
CA ASN A 122 1.59 -5.85 -13.09
C ASN A 122 0.06 -5.67 -13.09
N ILE A 123 -0.64 -6.62 -12.44
CA ILE A 123 -2.10 -6.68 -12.33
C ILE A 123 -2.47 -6.88 -10.87
N ILE A 124 -3.37 -6.06 -10.33
CA ILE A 124 -3.77 -6.18 -8.93
C ILE A 124 -4.68 -7.39 -8.71
N ALA A 125 -4.38 -8.17 -7.68
CA ALA A 125 -5.24 -9.24 -7.21
C ALA A 125 -6.28 -8.70 -6.23
N VAL A 126 -7.29 -9.53 -5.93
CA VAL A 126 -8.36 -9.16 -5.00
C VAL A 126 -8.01 -9.61 -3.58
N SER A 127 -8.33 -8.77 -2.60
CA SER A 127 -8.24 -9.09 -1.18
C SER A 127 -9.22 -10.23 -0.86
N GLN A 128 -8.69 -11.36 -0.39
CA GLN A 128 -9.49 -12.53 -0.02
C GLN A 128 -9.85 -12.50 1.47
N SER A 129 -8.87 -12.23 2.32
CA SER A 129 -9.08 -12.09 3.76
C SER A 129 -8.13 -11.05 4.33
N ILE A 130 -8.60 -10.29 5.31
CA ILE A 130 -7.78 -9.33 6.05
C ILE A 130 -8.16 -9.41 7.51
N ASN A 131 -7.17 -9.62 8.36
CA ASN A 131 -7.34 -9.55 9.81
C ASN A 131 -6.73 -8.24 10.30
N PHE A 132 -7.51 -7.44 11.02
CA PHE A 132 -7.08 -6.18 11.59
C PHE A 132 -6.97 -6.26 13.12
N SER A 133 -6.05 -5.51 13.69
CA SER A 133 -5.96 -5.26 15.12
C SER A 133 -5.74 -3.78 15.36
N PHE A 134 -6.56 -3.18 16.22
CA PHE A 134 -6.51 -1.77 16.56
C PHE A 134 -5.89 -1.64 17.96
N HIS A 135 -4.74 -0.97 18.03
CA HIS A 135 -3.89 -0.95 19.23
C HIS A 135 -3.97 0.37 19.97
N ALA A 136 -4.17 1.48 19.26
CA ALA A 136 -4.27 2.81 19.83
C ALA A 136 -5.06 3.78 18.93
N SER A 137 -5.50 4.89 19.49
CA SER A 137 -6.12 5.99 18.73
C SER A 137 -5.08 6.86 18.02
N ALA A 138 -5.49 7.55 16.96
CA ALA A 138 -4.73 8.62 16.31
C ALA A 138 -5.65 9.81 16.10
N ALA A 139 -5.40 10.94 16.78
CA ALA A 139 -6.26 12.12 16.71
C ALA A 139 -6.14 12.85 15.36
N LEU A 140 -7.11 13.72 15.06
CA LEU A 140 -7.02 14.67 13.95
C LEU A 140 -5.65 15.37 13.89
N GLY A 141 -5.06 15.46 12.70
CA GLY A 141 -3.74 16.06 12.48
C GLY A 141 -2.56 15.13 12.77
N THR A 142 -2.76 13.94 13.34
CA THR A 142 -1.68 12.96 13.54
C THR A 142 -1.04 12.60 12.20
N LYS A 143 0.29 12.66 12.12
CA LYS A 143 1.04 12.17 10.97
C LYS A 143 1.14 10.65 11.05
N LEU A 144 0.54 9.97 10.08
CA LEU A 144 0.59 8.52 9.96
C LEU A 144 1.76 8.08 9.09
N ARG A 145 2.38 6.97 9.50
CA ARG A 145 3.33 6.21 8.69
C ARG A 145 2.82 4.78 8.55
N ILE A 146 2.44 4.42 7.33
CA ILE A 146 1.93 3.09 6.97
C ILE A 146 3.11 2.29 6.42
N VAL A 147 3.39 1.12 6.99
CA VAL A 147 4.48 0.24 6.57
C VAL A 147 3.88 -1.10 6.15
N SER A 148 4.02 -1.45 4.87
CA SER A 148 3.56 -2.72 4.31
C SER A 148 4.74 -3.57 3.86
N ARG A 149 4.75 -4.83 4.29
CA ARG A 149 5.79 -5.83 3.99
C ARG A 149 5.19 -7.10 3.40
N SER A 150 5.57 -7.43 2.18
CA SER A 150 5.22 -8.72 1.60
C SER A 150 5.85 -9.86 2.41
N VAL A 151 5.07 -10.88 2.74
CA VAL A 151 5.51 -12.04 3.52
C VAL A 151 5.76 -13.23 2.61
N THR A 152 4.80 -13.54 1.73
CA THR A 152 4.93 -14.60 0.73
C THR A 152 4.25 -14.18 -0.56
N THR A 153 4.84 -14.57 -1.68
CA THR A 153 4.41 -14.24 -3.05
C THR A 153 4.67 -15.41 -3.98
N GLY A 154 3.96 -15.45 -5.11
CA GLY A 154 4.19 -16.45 -6.17
C GLY A 154 3.72 -17.87 -5.84
N GLY A 155 3.06 -18.06 -4.70
CA GLY A 155 2.48 -19.32 -4.25
C GLY A 155 0.98 -19.41 -4.52
N THR A 156 0.28 -20.26 -3.77
CA THR A 156 -1.18 -20.37 -3.81
C THR A 156 -1.86 -19.11 -3.24
N ILE A 157 -1.23 -18.49 -2.23
CA ILE A 157 -1.73 -17.31 -1.53
C ILE A 157 -0.57 -16.33 -1.39
N ASP A 158 -0.85 -15.08 -1.75
CA ASP A 158 0.05 -13.96 -1.52
C ASP A 158 -0.35 -13.26 -0.22
N THR A 159 0.61 -13.02 0.67
CA THR A 159 0.36 -12.45 2.00
C THR A 159 1.21 -11.22 2.23
N THR A 160 0.62 -10.19 2.84
CA THR A 160 1.34 -9.00 3.32
C THR A 160 0.91 -8.64 4.72
N ARG A 161 1.87 -8.15 5.49
CA ARG A 161 1.63 -7.52 6.80
C ARG A 161 1.78 -6.01 6.68
N SER A 162 0.81 -5.28 7.21
CA SER A 162 0.80 -3.81 7.24
C SER A 162 0.66 -3.30 8.67
N GLU A 163 1.27 -2.15 8.93
CA GLU A 163 1.23 -1.48 10.23
C GLU A 163 1.03 0.02 10.01
N ILE A 164 0.10 0.63 10.76
CA ILE A 164 -0.07 2.08 10.83
C ILE A 164 0.58 2.56 12.12
N TRP A 165 1.50 3.50 11.98
CA TRP A 165 2.20 4.13 13.08
C TRP A 165 1.80 5.59 13.19
N ASP A 166 1.64 6.08 14.42
CA ASP A 166 1.75 7.49 14.73
C ASP A 166 3.24 7.86 14.67
N ASP A 167 3.62 8.66 13.68
CA ASP A 167 5.01 8.99 13.39
C ASP A 167 5.61 9.91 14.48
N GLY A 168 4.79 10.78 15.09
CA GLY A 168 5.22 11.73 16.11
C GLY A 168 5.37 11.10 17.50
N ASN A 169 4.46 10.21 17.87
CA ASN A 169 4.48 9.54 19.18
C ASN A 169 5.13 8.15 19.16
N HIS A 170 5.62 7.70 18.00
CA HIS A 170 6.25 6.38 17.80
C HIS A 170 5.38 5.21 18.30
N ARG A 171 4.07 5.32 18.13
CA ARG A 171 3.10 4.35 18.64
C ARG A 171 2.46 3.57 17.51
N LEU A 172 2.32 2.25 17.69
CA LEU A 172 1.56 1.41 16.78
C LEU A 172 0.06 1.70 16.97
N VAL A 173 -0.60 2.15 15.91
CA VAL A 173 -2.02 2.52 15.90
C VAL A 173 -2.87 1.31 15.49
N ALA A 174 -2.50 0.68 14.38
CA ALA A 174 -3.18 -0.50 13.86
C ALA A 174 -2.21 -1.44 13.15
N SER A 175 -2.55 -2.71 13.05
CA SER A 175 -1.86 -3.68 12.21
C SER A 175 -2.85 -4.54 11.46
N GLY A 176 -2.43 -5.09 10.33
CA GLY A 176 -3.21 -6.09 9.64
C GLY A 176 -2.39 -7.05 8.80
N VAL A 177 -2.99 -8.22 8.54
CA VAL A 177 -2.45 -9.24 7.65
C VAL A 177 -3.48 -9.52 6.57
N GLN A 178 -3.10 -9.25 5.32
CA GLN A 178 -3.92 -9.47 4.14
C GLN A 178 -3.43 -10.68 3.35
N ASN A 179 -4.38 -11.52 2.94
CA ASN A 179 -4.20 -12.54 1.93
C ASN A 179 -4.94 -12.14 0.66
N GLN A 180 -4.29 -12.31 -0.49
CA GLN A 180 -4.91 -12.10 -1.80
C GLN A 180 -5.24 -13.43 -2.47
N ALA A 181 -6.34 -13.42 -3.24
CA ALA A 181 -6.71 -14.57 -4.06
C ALA A 181 -5.69 -14.77 -5.19
N SER A 182 -5.44 -16.03 -5.53
CA SER A 182 -4.57 -16.38 -6.66
C SER A 182 -5.05 -15.73 -7.96
N ARG A 183 -4.11 -15.19 -8.73
CA ARG A 183 -4.35 -14.74 -10.10
C ARG A 183 -4.41 -16.00 -10.95
N SER A 184 -5.61 -16.51 -11.22
CA SER A 184 -5.75 -17.67 -12.11
C SER A 184 -5.10 -17.34 -13.46
N LYS A 185 -4.13 -18.17 -13.86
CA LYS A 185 -3.48 -18.12 -15.17
C LYS A 185 -4.52 -18.57 -16.18
N TRP A 186 -5.17 -17.63 -16.88
CA TRP A 186 -5.92 -17.91 -18.09
C TRP A 186 -5.12 -17.38 -19.27
#